data_AF-A0A537IS05-F1
#
_entry.id   AF-A0A537IS05-F1
#
_cell.length_a   1.000
_cell.length_b   1.000
_cell.length_c   1.000
_cell.angle_alpha   90.00
_cell.angle_beta   90.00
_cell.angle_gamma   90.00
#
_symmetry.space_group_name_H-M   'P 1'
#
loop_
_entity.id
_entity.type
_entity.pdbx_description
1 polymer ?
#
loop_
_entity_poly.entity_id
_entity_poly.type
_entity_poly.pdbx_seq_one_letter_code
_entity_poly.pdbx_strand_id
1 'polypeptide(L)'
;MKNAIIAGAFVLFLSCKKEKLILPGDKRVAELLSQKEWILTGFGFDDNSNGKLDAGENLIQDCQRDNSYHFNISGIGMTHDNAIRCDGPAESQFSWRLLSNDTQIEIQAELINILLLDKNNMILNPGLTPKLMMVYRH
;
A
#
# COMPACT_ATOMS: atom_id res chain seq x y z
N MET A 1 29.84 67.57 1.58
CA MET A 1 29.34 66.70 2.67
C MET A 1 27.82 66.74 2.70
N LYS A 2 27.14 65.80 2.07
CA LYS A 2 25.72 65.48 2.32
C LYS A 2 25.53 63.98 2.10
N ASN A 3 25.38 63.27 3.21
CA ASN A 3 25.05 61.85 3.27
C ASN A 3 23.57 61.68 2.92
N ALA A 4 23.20 60.62 2.20
CA ALA A 4 21.80 60.17 2.12
C ALA A 4 21.71 58.65 1.89
N ILE A 5 21.59 57.96 3.02
CA ILE A 5 20.64 56.89 3.37
C ILE A 5 20.37 55.78 2.34
N ILE A 6 20.82 54.60 2.77
CA ILE A 6 20.63 53.25 2.25
C ILE A 6 19.15 52.85 2.34
N ALA A 7 18.56 52.39 1.23
CA ALA A 7 17.34 51.60 1.23
C ALA A 7 17.66 50.20 0.67
N GLY A 8 18.00 49.28 1.57
CA GLY A 8 18.25 47.88 1.25
C GLY A 8 16.93 47.14 1.03
N ALA A 9 16.67 46.75 -0.21
CA ALA A 9 15.61 45.79 -0.53
C ALA A 9 16.09 44.38 -0.16
N PHE A 10 15.67 43.89 1.00
CA PHE A 10 15.92 42.52 1.44
C PHE A 10 14.95 41.59 0.68
N VAL A 11 15.37 41.09 -0.47
CA VAL A 11 14.64 40.06 -1.22
C VAL A 11 14.77 38.75 -0.45
N LEU A 12 13.77 38.43 0.35
CA LEU A 12 13.60 37.11 0.92
C LEU A 12 13.31 36.12 -0.22
N PHE A 13 14.37 35.49 -0.73
CA PHE A 13 14.24 34.26 -1.49
C PHE A 13 13.68 33.20 -0.53
N LEU A 14 12.36 33.07 -0.50
CA LEU A 14 11.70 31.84 -0.12
C LEU A 14 12.20 30.77 -1.09
N SER A 15 13.33 30.16 -0.74
CA SER A 15 13.78 28.90 -1.31
C SER A 15 12.79 27.84 -0.86
N CYS A 16 11.64 27.85 -1.53
CA CYS A 16 10.76 26.72 -1.61
C CYS A 16 11.64 25.62 -2.21
N LYS A 17 12.21 24.76 -1.35
CA LYS A 17 12.74 23.49 -1.81
C LYS A 17 11.59 22.85 -2.55
N LYS A 18 11.70 22.84 -3.87
CA LYS A 18 10.85 22.03 -4.73
C LYS A 18 11.13 20.61 -4.25
N GLU A 19 10.30 20.09 -3.34
CA GLU A 19 10.22 18.66 -3.12
C GLU A 19 10.09 18.07 -4.50
N LYS A 20 10.99 17.12 -4.81
CA LYS A 20 10.94 16.42 -6.07
C LYS A 20 9.51 15.92 -6.22
N LEU A 21 8.80 16.48 -7.20
CA LEU A 21 7.56 15.90 -7.67
C LEU A 21 7.96 14.52 -8.18
N ILE A 22 7.76 13.50 -7.33
CA ILE A 22 7.89 12.11 -7.72
C ILE A 22 6.74 11.85 -8.68
N LEU A 23 7.03 11.93 -9.98
CA LEU A 23 6.12 11.42 -11.01
C LEU A 23 5.99 9.89 -10.85
N PRO A 24 4.80 9.33 -11.09
CA PRO A 24 4.50 7.92 -10.84
C PRO A 24 5.18 7.01 -11.87
N GLY A 25 5.59 5.82 -11.45
CA GLY A 25 6.18 4.80 -12.32
C GLY A 25 7.15 3.88 -11.58
N ASP A 26 6.66 2.71 -11.22
CA ASP A 26 7.25 1.47 -10.70
C ASP A 26 8.00 1.58 -9.36
N LYS A 27 8.87 2.57 -9.18
CA LYS A 27 9.73 2.64 -7.98
C LYS A 27 8.95 2.96 -6.71
N ARG A 28 8.04 3.92 -6.75
CA ARG A 28 7.32 4.36 -5.53
C ARG A 28 6.37 3.30 -4.99
N VAL A 29 5.67 2.57 -5.87
CA VAL A 29 4.72 1.53 -5.45
C VAL A 29 5.47 0.29 -4.96
N ALA A 30 6.53 -0.13 -5.67
CA ALA A 30 7.38 -1.22 -5.20
C ALA A 30 8.07 -0.88 -3.86
N GLU A 31 8.55 0.35 -3.68
CA GLU A 31 9.10 0.85 -2.42
C GLU A 31 8.07 0.82 -1.29
N LEU A 32 6.83 1.28 -1.54
CA LEU A 32 5.75 1.23 -0.55
C LEU A 32 5.35 -0.21 -0.20
N LEU A 33 5.24 -1.11 -1.17
CA LEU A 33 4.93 -2.53 -0.92
C LEU A 33 6.02 -3.20 -0.09
N SER A 34 7.28 -2.91 -0.40
CA SER A 34 8.45 -3.58 0.19
C SER A 34 8.95 -2.95 1.50
N GLN A 35 8.36 -1.85 1.96
CA GLN A 35 8.88 -1.12 3.12
C GLN A 35 8.76 -1.92 4.44
N LYS A 36 7.72 -2.75 4.57
CA LYS A 36 7.27 -3.37 5.83
C LYS A 36 6.37 -4.58 5.54
N GLU A 37 6.06 -5.34 6.59
CA GLU A 37 5.10 -6.44 6.58
C GLU A 37 3.64 -5.94 6.65
N TRP A 38 2.79 -6.43 5.75
CA TRP A 38 1.38 -6.10 5.64
C TRP A 38 0.51 -7.14 6.35
N ILE A 39 -0.14 -6.76 7.45
CA ILE A 39 -0.98 -7.64 8.25
C ILE A 39 -2.43 -7.52 7.79
N LEU A 40 -3.12 -8.64 7.57
CA LEU A 40 -4.52 -8.68 7.17
C LEU A 40 -5.40 -8.23 8.36
N THR A 41 -6.12 -7.13 8.17
CA THR A 41 -7.00 -6.55 9.19
C THR A 41 -8.48 -6.58 8.81
N GLY A 42 -8.79 -6.85 7.55
CA GLY A 42 -10.16 -7.00 7.08
C GLY A 42 -10.26 -7.76 5.78
N PHE A 43 -11.35 -8.51 5.64
CA PHE A 43 -11.70 -9.28 4.47
C PHE A 43 -13.22 -9.27 4.35
N GLY A 44 -13.79 -8.91 3.21
CA GLY A 44 -15.25 -8.91 3.05
C GLY A 44 -15.75 -8.13 1.84
N PHE A 45 -17.03 -7.77 1.84
CA PHE A 45 -17.69 -7.15 0.68
C PHE A 45 -18.12 -5.72 0.97
N ASP A 46 -17.62 -4.75 0.22
CA ASP A 46 -18.09 -3.35 0.24
C ASP A 46 -19.45 -3.26 -0.47
N ASP A 47 -20.51 -3.54 0.29
CA ASP A 47 -21.85 -3.68 -0.24
C ASP A 47 -22.49 -2.34 -0.55
N ASN A 48 -22.11 -1.30 0.20
CA ASN A 48 -22.55 0.07 -0.01
C ASN A 48 -21.69 0.86 -1.02
N SER A 49 -20.60 0.27 -1.52
CA SER A 49 -19.71 0.83 -2.54
C SER A 49 -19.07 2.16 -2.12
N ASN A 50 -18.73 2.30 -0.84
CA ASN A 50 -18.09 3.50 -0.28
C ASN A 50 -16.55 3.45 -0.35
N GLY A 51 -15.96 2.36 -0.85
CA GLY A 51 -14.52 2.15 -0.96
C GLY A 51 -13.85 1.77 0.35
N LYS A 52 -14.62 1.36 1.37
CA LYS A 52 -14.15 0.92 2.67
C LYS A 52 -14.89 -0.35 3.06
N LEU A 53 -14.26 -1.11 3.95
CA LEU A 53 -14.88 -2.27 4.55
C LEU A 53 -15.47 -1.88 5.91
N ASP A 54 -16.79 -1.81 6.01
CA ASP A 54 -17.47 -1.49 7.26
C ASP A 54 -17.49 -2.69 8.22
N ALA A 55 -17.71 -2.42 9.52
CA ALA A 55 -17.63 -3.48 10.54
C ALA A 55 -18.63 -4.63 10.32
N GLY A 56 -19.81 -4.34 9.76
CA GLY A 56 -20.81 -5.36 9.41
C GLY A 56 -20.52 -6.12 8.10
N GLU A 57 -19.57 -5.63 7.31
CA GLU A 57 -19.13 -6.21 6.04
C GLU A 57 -17.86 -7.06 6.20
N ASN A 58 -17.14 -6.89 7.32
CA ASN A 58 -15.90 -7.58 7.60
C ASN A 58 -16.17 -9.02 8.08
N LEU A 59 -15.74 -9.97 7.26
CA LEU A 59 -15.89 -11.41 7.44
C LEU A 59 -14.58 -12.08 7.89
N ILE A 60 -13.56 -11.30 8.28
CA ILE A 60 -12.29 -11.86 8.75
C ILE A 60 -12.49 -12.70 10.01
N GLN A 61 -11.95 -13.92 9.99
CA GLN A 61 -11.94 -14.81 11.14
C GLN A 61 -10.73 -14.52 12.01
N ASP A 62 -10.80 -14.83 13.31
CA ASP A 62 -9.71 -14.53 14.24
C ASP A 62 -8.39 -15.19 13.86
N CYS A 63 -8.43 -16.40 13.29
CA CYS A 63 -7.24 -17.08 12.78
C CYS A 63 -6.59 -16.39 11.58
N GLN A 64 -7.34 -15.61 10.80
CA GLN A 64 -6.85 -14.92 9.62
C GLN A 64 -6.22 -13.57 9.95
N ARG A 65 -6.42 -13.05 11.18
CA ARG A 65 -5.88 -11.75 11.60
C ARG A 65 -4.35 -11.74 11.69
N ASP A 66 -3.75 -12.91 11.83
CA ASP A 66 -2.30 -13.08 11.86
C ASP A 66 -1.70 -13.25 10.45
N ASN A 67 -2.54 -13.33 9.41
CA ASN A 67 -2.04 -13.50 8.05
C ASN A 67 -1.29 -12.24 7.59
N SER A 68 -0.11 -12.42 7.01
CA SER A 68 0.70 -11.29 6.56
C SER A 68 1.44 -11.55 5.25
N TYR A 69 1.79 -10.44 4.58
CA TYR A 69 2.66 -10.43 3.42
C TYR A 69 3.88 -9.55 3.66
N HIS A 70 5.05 -10.06 3.31
CA HIS A 70 6.30 -9.30 3.24
C HIS A 70 6.85 -9.33 1.81
N PHE A 71 6.82 -8.20 1.13
CA PHE A 71 7.31 -8.08 -0.25
C PHE A 71 8.79 -7.69 -0.26
N ASN A 72 9.61 -8.40 -1.03
CA ASN A 72 10.97 -7.99 -1.35
C ASN A 72 11.02 -7.35 -2.75
N ILE A 73 11.76 -6.26 -2.88
CA ILE A 73 11.96 -5.53 -4.14
C ILE A 73 12.50 -6.39 -5.30
N SER A 74 13.03 -7.57 -5.02
CA SER A 74 13.46 -8.56 -6.02
C SER A 74 12.31 -9.25 -6.78
N GLY A 75 11.05 -8.98 -6.43
CA GLY A 75 9.88 -9.68 -6.99
C GLY A 75 9.58 -11.02 -6.32
N ILE A 76 10.22 -11.26 -5.17
CA ILE A 76 9.94 -12.39 -4.27
C ILE A 76 9.29 -11.83 -3.00
N GLY A 77 8.42 -12.58 -2.36
CA GLY A 77 7.88 -12.24 -1.05
C GLY A 77 7.72 -13.46 -0.15
N MET A 78 7.44 -13.20 1.12
CA MET A 78 7.10 -14.20 2.12
C MET A 78 5.68 -13.93 2.60
N THR A 79 4.85 -14.98 2.65
CA THR A 79 3.54 -14.93 3.28
C THR A 79 3.58 -15.75 4.54
N HIS A 80 2.84 -15.28 5.53
CA HIS A 80 2.56 -15.99 6.76
C HIS A 80 1.07 -16.24 6.77
N ASP A 81 0.65 -17.51 6.62
CA ASP A 81 -0.76 -17.87 6.51
C ASP A 81 -1.15 -18.86 7.60
N ASN A 82 -2.20 -18.53 8.34
CA ASN A 82 -2.74 -19.31 9.45
C ASN A 82 -4.17 -19.82 9.12
N ALA A 83 -4.67 -19.58 7.90
CA ALA A 83 -6.08 -19.76 7.53
C ALA A 83 -6.52 -21.22 7.31
N ILE A 84 -5.62 -22.11 6.88
CA ILE A 84 -6.04 -23.46 6.44
C ILE A 84 -6.30 -24.40 7.63
N ARG A 85 -5.60 -24.22 8.76
CA ARG A 85 -5.65 -25.18 9.88
C ARG A 85 -5.73 -24.55 11.26
N CYS A 86 -5.48 -23.24 11.41
CA CYS A 86 -5.38 -22.57 12.71
C CYS A 86 -4.44 -23.26 13.70
N ASP A 87 -3.48 -24.06 13.20
CA ASP A 87 -2.53 -24.86 14.00
C ASP A 87 -1.17 -24.18 14.12
N GLY A 88 -1.08 -22.94 13.65
CA GLY A 88 0.12 -22.12 13.64
C GLY A 88 0.36 -21.59 12.22
N PRO A 89 1.06 -20.46 12.12
CA PRO A 89 1.30 -19.87 10.83
C PRO A 89 2.31 -20.69 10.02
N ALA A 90 1.96 -20.94 8.76
CA ALA A 90 2.87 -21.49 7.78
C ALA A 90 3.52 -20.33 7.00
N GLU A 91 4.85 -20.29 6.99
CA GLU A 91 5.60 -19.42 6.10
C GLU A 91 5.73 -20.06 4.72
N SER A 92 5.47 -19.29 3.66
CA SER A 92 5.75 -19.71 2.30
C SER A 92 6.23 -18.56 1.43
N GLN A 93 7.03 -18.89 0.42
CA GLN A 93 7.55 -17.92 -0.52
C GLN A 93 6.59 -17.76 -1.70
N PHE A 94 6.45 -16.53 -2.21
CA PHE A 94 5.69 -16.25 -3.42
C PHE A 94 6.47 -15.35 -4.37
N SER A 95 6.10 -15.35 -5.66
CA SER A 95 6.55 -14.38 -6.64
C SER A 95 5.50 -13.29 -6.84
N TRP A 96 5.97 -12.07 -7.11
CA TRP A 96 5.09 -10.95 -7.41
C TRP A 96 5.70 -9.97 -8.42
N ARG A 97 4.83 -9.21 -9.09
CA ARG A 97 5.23 -8.07 -9.94
C ARG A 97 4.11 -7.06 -10.07
N LEU A 98 4.47 -5.81 -10.34
CA LEU A 98 3.51 -4.75 -10.67
C LEU A 98 3.17 -4.80 -12.17
N LEU A 99 1.92 -4.50 -12.47
CA LEU A 99 1.34 -4.48 -13.81
C LEU A 99 0.45 -3.24 -13.97
N SER A 100 0.06 -2.96 -15.22
CA SER A 100 -0.94 -1.93 -15.55
C SER A 100 -0.62 -0.54 -14.98
N ASN A 101 0.63 -0.10 -15.10
CA ASN A 101 1.12 1.17 -14.51
C ASN A 101 0.92 1.23 -12.99
N ASP A 102 1.31 0.16 -12.28
CA ASP A 102 1.25 0.01 -10.83
C ASP A 102 -0.16 -0.01 -10.21
N THR A 103 -1.21 -0.21 -11.00
CA THR A 103 -2.58 -0.36 -10.47
C THR A 103 -2.96 -1.81 -10.21
N GLN A 104 -2.12 -2.75 -10.63
CA GLN A 104 -2.30 -4.19 -10.45
C GLN A 104 -1.02 -4.82 -9.91
N ILE A 105 -1.20 -5.81 -9.03
CA ILE A 105 -0.15 -6.71 -8.59
C ILE A 105 -0.51 -8.11 -9.03
N GLU A 106 0.45 -8.80 -9.62
CA GLU A 106 0.37 -10.24 -9.83
C GLU A 106 1.04 -10.92 -8.63
N ILE A 107 0.34 -11.85 -7.96
CA ILE A 107 0.88 -12.69 -6.87
C ILE A 107 0.61 -14.15 -7.25
N GLN A 108 1.64 -14.98 -7.37
CA GLN A 108 1.51 -16.38 -7.80
C GLN A 108 0.65 -16.58 -9.07
N ALA A 109 0.82 -15.68 -10.06
CA ALA A 109 0.04 -15.64 -11.31
C ALA A 109 -1.45 -15.23 -11.16
N GLU A 110 -1.89 -14.81 -9.98
CA GLU A 110 -3.20 -14.19 -9.78
C GLU A 110 -3.11 -12.67 -9.93
N LEU A 111 -4.02 -12.08 -10.72
CA LEU A 111 -4.09 -10.64 -10.93
C LEU A 111 -4.98 -9.99 -9.89
N ILE A 112 -4.42 -9.06 -9.12
CA ILE A 112 -5.08 -8.36 -8.02
C ILE A 112 -5.00 -6.86 -8.28
N ASN A 113 -6.14 -6.17 -8.19
CA ASN A 113 -6.20 -4.72 -8.31
C ASN A 113 -5.78 -4.06 -7.00
N ILE A 114 -4.94 -3.02 -7.10
CA ILE A 114 -4.56 -2.17 -5.98
C ILE A 114 -5.57 -1.02 -5.92
N LEU A 115 -6.45 -1.03 -4.91
CA LEU A 115 -7.44 0.04 -4.70
C LEU A 115 -6.84 1.22 -3.93
N LEU A 116 -5.99 0.93 -2.95
CA LEU A 116 -5.26 1.92 -2.17
C LEU A 116 -3.90 1.34 -1.77
N LEU A 117 -2.84 2.13 -1.91
CA LEU A 117 -1.55 1.85 -1.31
C LEU A 117 -0.93 3.15 -0.81
N ASP A 118 -0.72 3.24 0.50
CA ASP A 118 -0.02 4.34 1.15
C ASP A 118 0.97 3.82 2.21
N LYS A 119 1.46 4.70 3.09
CA LYS A 119 2.44 4.32 4.11
C LYS A 119 1.91 3.34 5.16
N ASN A 120 0.59 3.25 5.36
CA ASN A 120 -0.06 2.53 6.44
C ASN A 120 -1.15 1.56 5.97
N ASN A 121 -1.67 1.73 4.75
CA ASN A 121 -2.79 0.96 4.22
C ASN A 121 -2.46 0.35 2.87
N MET A 122 -2.84 -0.91 2.70
CA MET A 122 -2.90 -1.60 1.41
C MET A 122 -4.28 -2.22 1.28
N ILE A 123 -5.04 -1.81 0.26
CA ILE A 123 -6.37 -2.34 -0.02
C ILE A 123 -6.33 -2.97 -1.40
N LEU A 124 -6.68 -4.25 -1.44
CA LEU A 124 -6.63 -5.08 -2.63
C LEU A 124 -8.03 -5.58 -3.00
N ASN A 125 -8.26 -5.74 -4.31
CA ASN A 125 -9.44 -6.39 -4.85
C ASN A 125 -8.99 -7.50 -5.83
N PRO A 126 -9.35 -8.77 -5.58
CA PRO A 126 -8.87 -9.91 -6.37
C PRO A 126 -9.48 -10.00 -7.79
N GLY A 127 -10.28 -9.02 -8.21
CA GLY A 127 -10.79 -8.87 -9.58
C GLY A 127 -11.95 -9.79 -9.95
N LEU A 128 -12.09 -10.95 -9.28
CA LEU A 128 -13.19 -11.90 -9.52
C LEU A 128 -14.54 -11.38 -9.02
N THR A 129 -14.52 -10.52 -8.00
CA THR A 129 -15.71 -9.95 -7.38
C THR A 129 -15.47 -8.47 -7.10
N PRO A 130 -16.18 -7.56 -7.79
CA PRO A 130 -15.86 -6.12 -7.73
C PRO A 130 -16.05 -5.50 -6.35
N LYS A 131 -16.83 -6.14 -5.48
CA LYS A 131 -17.06 -5.69 -4.10
C LYS A 131 -16.11 -6.32 -3.08
N LEU A 132 -15.38 -7.38 -3.43
CA LEU A 132 -14.52 -8.07 -2.47
C LEU A 132 -13.28 -7.23 -2.20
N MET A 133 -12.99 -7.01 -0.92
CA MET A 133 -11.87 -6.23 -0.44
C MET A 133 -11.04 -7.02 0.56
N MET A 134 -9.73 -6.89 0.42
CA MET A 134 -8.74 -7.33 1.41
C MET A 134 -8.01 -6.09 1.92
N VAL A 135 -8.01 -5.88 3.23
CA VAL A 135 -7.48 -4.69 3.88
C VAL A 135 -6.30 -5.06 4.76
N TYR A 136 -5.13 -4.54 4.42
CA TYR A 136 -3.90 -4.75 5.15
C TYR A 136 -3.36 -3.46 5.77
N ARG A 137 -2.69 -3.59 6.91
CA ARG A 137 -2.07 -2.47 7.64
C ARG A 137 -0.70 -2.85 8.22
N HIS A 138 0.04 -1.82 8.60
CA HIS A 138 1.26 -1.89 9.42
C HIS A 138 1.00 -1.46 10.87
#